data_AF-A0A9Q1ESG7-F1
#
_entry.id   AF-A0A9Q1ESG7-F1
#
_cell.length_a   1.000
_cell.length_b   1.000
_cell.length_c   1.000
_cell.angle_alpha   90.00
_cell.angle_beta   90.00
_cell.angle_gamma   90.00
#
_symmetry.space_group_name_H-M   'P 1'
#
loop_
_entity.id
_entity.type
_entity.pdbx_description
1 polymer ?
#
loop_
_entity_poly.entity_id
_entity_poly.type
_entity_poly.pdbx_seq_one_letter_code
_entity_poly.pdbx_strand_id
1 'polypeptide(L)'
;MLVRYEDLARNPLQKTKEIYEFMGMSLDQNVVKWIQTNTRGVRELSAKHKYGTVRDSAANAESWRLKLSFEMVDYTQNVCQQVLHQLGYKAVKSSEELKNMSLTLVQDRTFVPFL
;
A
#
# COMPACT_ATOMS: atom_id res chain seq x y z
N MET A 1 -0.55 17.32 -1.21
CA MET A 1 -0.56 15.99 -1.86
C MET A 1 -1.22 15.00 -0.93
N LEU A 2 -2.14 14.16 -1.39
CA LEU A 2 -2.62 13.00 -0.62
C LEU A 2 -1.82 11.78 -1.05
N VAL A 3 -1.30 11.03 -0.07
CA VAL A 3 -0.54 9.80 -0.31
C VAL A 3 -1.28 8.65 0.36
N ARG A 4 -1.70 7.68 -0.44
CA ARG A 4 -2.27 6.42 0.06
C ARG A 4 -1.15 5.41 0.29
N TYR A 5 -1.20 4.72 1.43
CA TYR A 5 -0.15 3.82 1.89
C TYR A 5 0.18 2.72 0.86
N GLU A 6 -0.84 2.13 0.23
CA GLU A 6 -0.70 1.05 -0.74
C GLU A 6 0.07 1.49 -2.00
N ASP A 7 -0.14 2.72 -2.46
CA ASP A 7 0.55 3.24 -3.64
C ASP A 7 2.04 3.45 -3.34
N LEU A 8 2.35 3.99 -2.16
CA LEU A 8 3.73 4.13 -1.67
C LEU A 8 4.37 2.76 -1.43
N ALA A 9 3.64 1.81 -0.85
CA ALA A 9 4.15 0.47 -0.60
C ALA A 9 4.44 -0.30 -1.89
N ARG A 10 3.61 -0.13 -2.94
CA ARG A 10 3.79 -0.78 -4.25
C ARG A 10 4.87 -0.12 -5.09
N ASN A 11 4.95 1.21 -5.06
CA ASN A 11 5.88 1.99 -5.90
C ASN A 11 6.72 2.98 -5.06
N PRO A 12 7.53 2.49 -4.10
CA PRO A 12 8.13 3.34 -3.06
C PRO A 12 9.06 4.41 -3.61
N LEU A 13 9.91 4.07 -4.59
CA LEU A 13 10.82 5.04 -5.19
C LEU A 13 10.06 6.11 -6.00
N GLN A 14 9.08 5.70 -6.80
CA GLN A 14 8.31 6.62 -7.63
C GLN A 14 7.49 7.58 -6.77
N LYS A 15 6.76 7.05 -5.78
CA LYS A 15 5.96 7.89 -4.89
C LYS A 15 6.81 8.80 -4.00
N THR A 16 8.00 8.37 -3.61
CA THR A 16 8.95 9.26 -2.91
C THR A 16 9.39 10.42 -3.80
N LYS A 17 9.67 10.19 -5.08
CA LYS A 17 9.99 11.29 -6.01
C LYS A 17 8.85 12.31 -6.11
N GLU A 18 7.62 11.85 -6.28
CA GLU A 18 6.43 12.71 -6.31
C GLU A 18 6.28 13.54 -5.01
N ILE A 19 6.57 12.94 -3.85
CA ILE A 19 6.55 13.64 -2.56
C ILE A 19 7.63 14.73 -2.50
N TYR A 20 8.86 14.43 -2.94
CA TYR A 20 9.96 15.41 -2.97
C TYR A 20 9.69 16.56 -3.94
N GLU A 21 9.15 16.26 -5.13
CA GLU A 21 8.70 17.25 -6.10
C GLU A 21 7.61 18.15 -5.53
N PHE A 22 6.62 17.57 -4.84
CA PHE A 22 5.56 18.33 -4.16
C PHE A 22 6.11 19.28 -3.08
N MET A 23 7.19 18.90 -2.38
CA MET A 23 7.86 19.75 -1.38
C MET A 23 8.83 20.77 -2.00
N GLY A 24 9.09 20.71 -3.31
CA GLY A 24 10.10 21.55 -3.96
C GLY A 24 11.53 21.20 -3.54
N MET A 25 11.79 19.93 -3.17
CA MET A 25 13.08 19.46 -2.68
C MET A 25 13.73 18.48 -3.67
N SER A 26 15.06 18.50 -3.75
CA SER A 26 15.82 17.49 -4.51
C SER A 26 15.91 16.17 -3.73
N LEU A 27 15.67 15.05 -4.41
CA LEU A 27 15.78 13.72 -3.81
C LEU A 27 17.25 13.28 -3.68
N ASP A 28 17.70 13.10 -2.43
CA ASP A 28 19.06 12.63 -2.12
C ASP A 28 19.26 11.15 -2.50
N GLN A 29 20.44 10.83 -3.05
CA GLN A 29 20.78 9.46 -3.46
C GLN A 29 20.79 8.46 -2.29
N ASN A 30 21.10 8.91 -1.07
CA ASN A 30 21.06 8.06 0.12
C ASN A 30 19.63 7.62 0.44
N VAL A 31 18.64 8.48 0.19
CA VAL A 31 17.21 8.14 0.35
C VAL A 31 16.81 7.08 -0.68
N VAL A 32 17.22 7.24 -1.93
CA VAL A 32 16.99 6.24 -2.99
C VAL A 32 17.57 4.88 -2.60
N LYS A 33 18.82 4.87 -2.15
CA LYS A 33 19.52 3.65 -1.71
C LYS A 33 18.79 2.99 -0.53
N TRP A 34 18.41 3.79 0.47
CA TRP A 34 17.69 3.30 1.64
C TRP A 34 16.37 2.64 1.25
N ILE A 35 15.58 3.26 0.37
CA ILE A 35 14.32 2.72 -0.13
C ILE A 35 14.56 1.37 -0.80
N GLN A 36 15.48 1.31 -1.77
CA GLN A 36 15.76 0.08 -2.50
C GLN A 36 16.18 -1.07 -1.58
N THR A 37 16.99 -0.79 -0.55
CA THR A 37 17.45 -1.80 0.41
C THR A 37 16.33 -2.27 1.35
N ASN A 38 15.44 -1.38 1.79
CA ASN A 38 14.48 -1.70 2.86
C ASN A 38 13.10 -2.13 2.36
N THR A 39 12.67 -1.75 1.16
CA THR A 39 11.29 -2.01 0.69
C THR A 39 11.14 -3.20 -0.26
N ARG A 40 12.26 -3.77 -0.73
CA ARG A 40 12.31 -4.98 -1.59
C ARG A 40 12.74 -6.22 -0.82
N GLY A 41 12.56 -6.23 0.50
CA GLY A 41 13.10 -7.27 1.37
C GLY A 41 12.51 -8.64 1.04
N VAL A 42 13.36 -9.65 0.89
CA VAL A 42 12.91 -11.05 0.79
C VAL A 42 12.25 -11.45 2.12
N ARG A 43 11.10 -12.13 2.05
CA ARG A 43 10.25 -12.50 3.20
C ARG A 43 11.04 -13.18 4.33
N GLU A 44 12.06 -13.97 4.00
CA GLU A 44 12.92 -14.67 4.97
C GLU A 44 13.78 -13.74 5.84
N LEU A 45 14.31 -12.65 5.30
CA LEU A 45 15.11 -11.67 6.06
C LEU A 45 14.21 -10.84 6.99
N SER A 46 12.98 -10.58 6.55
CA SER A 46 12.00 -9.82 7.34
C SER A 46 11.51 -10.56 8.58
N ALA A 47 11.36 -11.89 8.49
CA ALA A 47 10.84 -12.72 9.58
C ALA A 47 11.79 -12.84 10.78
N LYS A 48 13.11 -12.67 10.57
CA LYS A 48 14.13 -12.79 11.63
C LYS A 48 14.17 -11.60 12.59
N HIS A 49 13.69 -10.43 12.17
CA HIS A 49 13.72 -9.21 12.99
C HIS A 49 12.35 -8.56 13.03
N LYS A 50 11.58 -8.83 14.09
CA LYS A 50 10.21 -8.28 14.28
C LYS A 50 10.15 -6.74 14.17
N TYR A 51 11.21 -6.06 14.60
CA TYR A 51 11.36 -4.60 14.55
C TYR A 51 12.30 -4.09 13.44
N GLY A 52 12.72 -4.96 12.50
CA GLY A 52 13.56 -4.55 11.38
C GLY A 52 12.81 -3.70 10.36
N THR A 53 13.52 -2.80 9.69
CA THR A 53 12.99 -1.92 8.64
C THR A 53 12.91 -2.59 7.26
N VAL A 54 13.59 -3.73 7.08
CA VAL A 54 13.61 -4.47 5.82
C VAL A 54 12.35 -5.33 5.68
N ARG A 55 11.52 -5.03 4.68
CA ARG A 55 10.24 -5.70 4.38
C ARG A 55 10.00 -5.75 2.87
N ASP A 56 9.20 -6.72 2.43
CA ASP A 56 8.47 -6.58 1.15
C ASP A 56 7.29 -5.64 1.41
N SER A 57 7.43 -4.37 1.04
CA SER A 57 6.41 -3.36 1.36
C SER A 57 5.09 -3.66 0.68
N ALA A 58 5.11 -4.13 -0.58
CA ALA A 58 3.92 -4.44 -1.35
C ALA A 58 3.16 -5.62 -0.76
N ALA A 59 3.86 -6.73 -0.45
CA ALA A 59 3.23 -7.89 0.17
C ALA A 59 2.73 -7.60 1.59
N ASN A 60 3.43 -6.74 2.34
CA ASN A 60 3.01 -6.37 3.69
C ASN A 60 1.69 -5.58 3.69
N ALA A 61 1.55 -4.63 2.75
CA ALA A 61 0.35 -3.81 2.61
C ALA A 61 -0.91 -4.64 2.30
N GLU A 62 -0.76 -5.73 1.54
CA GLU A 62 -1.88 -6.60 1.16
C GLU A 62 -2.08 -7.76 2.17
N SER A 63 -1.26 -7.87 3.22
CA SER A 63 -1.23 -9.06 4.10
C SER A 63 -2.51 -9.31 4.90
N TRP A 64 -3.34 -8.27 5.09
CA TRP A 64 -4.63 -8.38 5.78
C TRP A 64 -5.60 -9.30 5.03
N ARG A 65 -5.50 -9.36 3.69
CA ARG A 65 -6.37 -10.16 2.83
C ARG A 65 -6.32 -11.67 3.12
N LEU A 66 -5.19 -12.12 3.67
CA LEU A 66 -4.98 -13.53 4.05
C LEU A 66 -5.25 -13.79 5.54
N LYS A 67 -5.39 -12.73 6.35
CA LYS A 67 -5.55 -12.83 7.81
C LYS A 67 -6.99 -12.63 8.27
N LEU A 68 -7.77 -11.83 7.55
CA LEU A 68 -9.16 -11.56 7.87
C LEU A 68 -10.08 -12.56 7.14
N SER A 69 -11.19 -12.93 7.79
CA SER A 69 -12.28 -13.66 7.16
C SER A 69 -13.04 -12.75 6.19
N PHE A 70 -13.65 -13.35 5.18
CA PHE A 70 -14.49 -12.61 4.23
C PHE A 70 -15.64 -11.90 4.94
N GLU A 71 -16.27 -12.51 5.95
CA GLU A 71 -17.35 -11.90 6.74
C GLU A 71 -16.92 -10.60 7.43
N MET A 72 -15.74 -10.57 8.06
CA MET A 72 -15.21 -9.34 8.67
C MET A 72 -14.95 -8.25 7.64
N VAL A 73 -14.46 -8.64 6.45
CA VAL A 73 -14.20 -7.71 5.35
C VAL A 73 -15.50 -7.18 4.77
N ASP A 74 -16.50 -8.04 4.57
CA ASP A 74 -17.82 -7.67 4.04
C ASP A 74 -18.55 -6.71 4.99
N TYR A 75 -18.55 -7.01 6.29
CA TYR A 75 -19.07 -6.09 7.29
C TYR A 75 -18.37 -4.72 7.25
N THR A 76 -17.04 -4.72 7.18
CA THR A 76 -16.24 -3.48 7.15
C THR A 76 -16.51 -2.68 5.88
N GLN A 77 -16.57 -3.31 4.70
CA GLN A 77 -16.83 -2.59 3.45
C GLN A 77 -18.26 -2.04 3.37
N ASN A 78 -19.23 -2.69 4.02
CA ASN A 78 -20.60 -2.21 4.11
C ASN A 78 -20.70 -0.97 5.01
N VAL A 79 -20.07 -0.99 6.20
CA VAL A 79 -20.08 0.15 7.12
C VAL A 79 -19.25 1.33 6.59
N CYS A 80 -18.10 1.04 5.98
CA CYS A 80 -17.15 2.06 5.50
C CYS A 80 -17.29 2.38 4.00
N GLN A 81 -18.41 1.98 3.37
CA GLN A 81 -18.59 2.02 1.91
C GLN A 81 -18.23 3.38 1.31
N GLN A 82 -18.74 4.46 1.91
CA GLN A 82 -18.53 5.82 1.42
C GLN A 82 -17.05 6.22 1.42
N VAL A 83 -16.35 5.98 2.53
CA VAL A 83 -14.93 6.32 2.68
C VAL A 83 -14.06 5.48 1.76
N LEU A 84 -14.33 4.17 1.69
CA LEU A 84 -13.61 3.27 0.79
C LEU A 84 -13.76 3.71 -0.67
N HIS A 85 -14.97 4.06 -1.09
CA HIS A 85 -15.22 4.58 -2.43
C HIS A 85 -14.51 5.92 -2.70
N GLN A 86 -14.58 6.87 -1.76
CA GLN A 86 -13.90 8.16 -1.87
C GLN A 86 -12.37 8.01 -1.97
N LEU A 87 -11.80 7.03 -1.27
CA LEU A 87 -10.36 6.73 -1.29
C LEU A 87 -9.97 5.71 -2.39
N GLY A 88 -10.90 5.34 -3.28
CA GLY A 88 -10.63 4.49 -4.44
C GLY A 88 -10.29 3.04 -4.08
N TYR A 89 -10.79 2.51 -2.98
CA TYR A 89 -10.76 1.09 -2.65
C TYR A 89 -11.91 0.34 -3.33
N LYS A 90 -11.64 -0.88 -3.79
CA LYS A 90 -12.62 -1.77 -4.44
C LYS A 90 -13.14 -2.78 -3.42
N ALA A 91 -14.46 -2.90 -3.34
CA ALA A 91 -15.10 -3.94 -2.56
C ALA A 91 -14.84 -5.32 -3.18
N VAL A 92 -14.69 -6.32 -2.32
CA VAL A 92 -14.56 -7.73 -2.74
C VAL A 92 -15.91 -8.42 -2.58
N LYS A 93 -16.23 -9.35 -3.47
CA LYS A 93 -17.53 -10.01 -3.51
C LYS A 93 -17.51 -11.45 -3.01
N SER A 94 -16.32 -12.03 -2.83
CA SER A 94 -16.17 -13.38 -2.31
C SER A 94 -14.84 -13.60 -1.59
N SER A 95 -14.74 -14.71 -0.85
CA SER A 95 -13.51 -15.17 -0.20
C SER A 95 -12.40 -15.46 -1.23
N GLU A 96 -12.76 -15.97 -2.40
CA GLU A 96 -11.83 -16.25 -3.50
C GLU A 96 -11.25 -14.96 -4.07
N GLU A 97 -12.10 -13.94 -4.29
CA GLU A 97 -11.64 -12.62 -4.74
C GLU A 97 -10.74 -11.95 -3.71
N LEU A 98 -11.13 -12.00 -2.43
CA LEU A 98 -10.33 -11.49 -1.31
C LEU A 98 -8.93 -12.11 -1.30
N LYS A 99 -8.81 -13.43 -1.47
CA LYS A 99 -7.52 -14.14 -1.41
C LYS A 99 -6.72 -14.11 -2.72
N ASN A 100 -7.30 -13.63 -3.82
CA ASN A 100 -6.62 -13.55 -5.10
C ASN A 100 -5.66 -12.35 -5.17
N MET A 101 -4.42 -12.55 -4.76
CA MET A 101 -3.38 -11.50 -4.69
C MET A 101 -2.97 -10.93 -6.07
N SER A 102 -3.39 -11.54 -7.17
CA SER A 102 -3.21 -10.99 -8.51
C SER A 102 -4.21 -9.86 -8.81
N LEU A 103 -5.30 -9.76 -8.04
CA LEU A 103 -6.26 -8.66 -8.13
C LEU A 103 -5.82 -7.48 -7.28
N THR A 104 -5.90 -6.28 -7.87
CA THR A 104 -5.72 -5.02 -7.14
C THR A 104 -7.04 -4.59 -6.51
N LEU A 105 -7.04 -4.39 -5.18
CA LEU A 105 -8.19 -3.85 -4.44
C LEU A 105 -8.17 -2.32 -4.34
N VAL A 106 -7.23 -1.69 -5.04
CA VAL A 106 -7.13 -0.23 -5.16
C VAL A 106 -7.24 0.19 -6.62
N GLN A 107 -7.91 1.30 -6.86
CA GLN A 107 -7.98 2.00 -8.15
C GLN A 107 -6.72 2.85 -8.34
N ASP A 108 -6.27 2.99 -9.59
CA ASP A 108 -5.30 4.01 -9.94
C ASP A 108 -6.02 5.36 -9.96
N ARG A 109 -5.79 6.16 -8.91
CA ARG A 109 -6.49 7.43 -8.69
C ARG A 109 -5.48 8.49 -8.31
N THR A 110 -5.46 9.57 -9.08
CA THR A 110 -4.73 10.78 -8.70
C THR A 110 -5.60 11.57 -7.72
N PHE A 111 -5.13 11.70 -6.48
CA PHE A 111 -5.78 12.55 -5.49
C PHE A 111 -5.30 13.99 -5.68
N VAL A 112 -6.14 14.81 -6.28
CA VAL A 112 -5.87 16.24 -6.45
C VAL A 112 -6.13 16.92 -5.09
N PRO A 113 -5.14 17.58 -4.48
CA PRO A 113 -5.37 18.36 -3.28
C PRO A 113 -6.21 19.60 -3.64
N PHE A 114 -7.31 19.82 -2.91
CA PHE A 114 -8.10 21.06 -2.93
C PHE A 114 -8.96 21.36 -4.18
N LEU A 115 -9.66 20.35 -4.71
CA LEU A 115 -10.92 20.58 -5.43
C LEU A 115 -12.11 20.35 -4.51
#